data_AF-A0A6P7H974-F1
#
_entry.id   AF-A0A6P7H974-F1
#
_cell.length_a   1.000
_cell.length_b   1.000
_cell.length_c   1.000
_cell.angle_alpha   90.00
_cell.angle_beta   90.00
_cell.angle_gamma   90.00
#
_symmetry.space_group_name_H-M   'P 1'
#
loop_
_entity.id
_entity.type
_entity.pdbx_description
1 polymer ?
#
loop_
_entity_poly.entity_id
_entity_poly.type
_entity_poly.pdbx_seq_one_letter_code
_entity_poly.pdbx_strand_id
1 'polypeptide(L)'
;MVQFLSLLTQAIERGNIELAVVFNGTIEQCRMNEWVAEQANTRQKVGMVLKHINTKATPPPKVWWTPPTCLRSALRMALRHLGVTVMCTMDDHHQEVIAYCREYGFHGLLADDAEYAAFDPPRYFSSEYLKLTYKGSIETKEYMISELTKTLKITQEQVCIMAALLGNFLLPENDLQDLYKKLNLTKATTENVSFTFLIHTQTWLGLT
;
A
#
# COMPACT_ATOMS: atom_id res chain seq x y z
N MET A 1 -2.71 -11.21 -16.87
CA MET A 1 -2.64 -11.25 -15.39
C MET A 1 -1.78 -12.41 -14.91
N VAL A 2 -2.12 -13.67 -15.19
CA VAL A 2 -1.31 -14.84 -14.76
C VAL A 2 0.12 -14.77 -15.28
N GLN A 3 0.33 -14.39 -16.54
CA GLN A 3 1.68 -14.17 -17.10
C GLN A 3 2.49 -13.10 -16.36
N PHE A 4 1.82 -12.03 -15.89
CA PHE A 4 2.49 -10.99 -15.10
C PHE A 4 2.89 -11.54 -13.73
N LEU A 5 1.99 -12.28 -13.08
CA LEU A 5 2.27 -12.91 -11.79
C LEU A 5 3.38 -13.96 -11.90
N SER A 6 3.42 -14.76 -12.96
CA SER A 6 4.50 -15.72 -13.17
C SER A 6 5.85 -15.04 -13.37
N LEU A 7 5.89 -13.93 -14.13
CA LEU A 7 7.12 -13.15 -14.29
C LEU A 7 7.56 -12.49 -12.98
N LEU A 8 6.61 -12.02 -12.18
CA LEU A 8 6.88 -11.48 -10.84
C LEU A 8 7.45 -12.56 -9.93
N THR A 9 6.81 -13.73 -9.81
CA THR A 9 7.29 -14.84 -9.01
C THR A 9 8.68 -15.29 -9.46
N GLN A 10 8.93 -15.40 -10.77
CA GLN A 10 10.26 -15.73 -11.29
C GLN A 10 11.33 -14.69 -10.94
N ALA A 11 10.99 -13.40 -10.96
CA ALA A 11 11.91 -12.34 -10.58
C ALA A 11 12.24 -12.38 -9.07
N ILE A 12 11.24 -12.71 -8.24
CA ILE A 12 11.37 -12.89 -6.80
C ILE A 12 12.25 -14.10 -6.47
N GLU A 13 12.02 -15.23 -7.14
CA GLU A 13 12.83 -16.46 -6.99
C GLU A 13 14.29 -16.21 -7.38
N ARG A 14 14.54 -15.49 -8.48
CA ARG A 14 15.89 -15.08 -8.89
C ARG A 14 16.57 -14.16 -7.88
N GLY A 15 15.78 -13.33 -7.21
CA GLY A 15 16.24 -12.45 -6.11
C GLY A 15 16.46 -13.19 -4.79
N ASN A 16 16.13 -14.47 -4.71
CA ASN A 16 16.11 -15.27 -3.46
C ASN A 16 15.28 -14.59 -2.35
N ILE A 17 14.13 -14.04 -2.72
CA ILE A 17 13.21 -13.35 -1.81
C ILE A 17 12.03 -14.29 -1.51
N GLU A 18 11.70 -14.49 -0.24
CA GLU A 18 10.47 -15.16 0.15
C GLU A 18 9.31 -14.16 0.17
N LEU A 19 8.21 -14.48 -0.53
CA LEU A 19 7.03 -13.63 -0.61
C LEU A 19 5.84 -14.28 0.09
N ALA A 20 5.25 -13.54 1.03
CA ALA A 20 3.93 -13.82 1.57
C ALA A 20 2.97 -12.68 1.18
N VAL A 21 1.80 -13.03 0.65
CA VAL A 21 0.75 -12.07 0.28
C VAL A 21 -0.40 -12.19 1.25
N VAL A 22 -0.73 -11.09 1.93
CA VAL A 22 -1.83 -11.04 2.88
C VAL A 22 -3.00 -10.26 2.27
N PHE A 23 -4.19 -10.84 2.30
CA PHE A 23 -5.42 -10.19 1.86
C PHE A 23 -6.24 -9.73 3.06
N ASN A 24 -6.84 -8.54 2.95
CA ASN A 24 -7.85 -8.14 3.93
C ASN A 24 -9.11 -9.01 3.79
N GLY A 25 -9.41 -9.78 4.84
CA GLY A 25 -10.47 -10.79 4.87
C GLY A 25 -11.80 -10.30 5.43
N THR A 26 -11.77 -9.35 6.37
CA THR A 26 -12.95 -8.82 7.05
C THR A 26 -12.99 -7.30 6.91
N ILE A 27 -14.11 -6.69 7.29
CA ILE A 27 -14.20 -5.24 7.37
C ILE A 27 -14.50 -4.81 8.78
N GLU A 28 -13.69 -3.91 9.32
CA GLU A 28 -13.83 -3.42 10.67
C GLU A 28 -15.02 -2.45 10.75
N GLN A 29 -15.85 -2.60 11.79
CA GLN A 29 -17.04 -1.75 11.95
C GLN A 29 -16.68 -0.25 12.06
N CYS A 30 -15.54 0.07 12.66
CA CYS A 30 -15.03 1.44 12.80
C CYS A 30 -14.74 2.10 11.44
N ARG A 31 -14.46 1.31 10.39
CA ARG A 31 -14.12 1.80 9.03
C ARG A 31 -15.28 1.73 8.06
N MET A 32 -16.47 1.35 8.53
CA MET A 32 -17.66 1.17 7.69
C MET A 32 -18.00 2.45 6.91
N ASN A 33 -17.83 3.63 7.51
CA ASN A 33 -18.12 4.91 6.86
C ASN A 33 -17.20 5.16 5.64
N GLU A 34 -15.91 4.85 5.76
CA GLU A 34 -14.95 4.97 4.67
C GLU A 34 -15.29 4.02 3.53
N TRP A 35 -15.63 2.78 3.87
CA TRP A 35 -16.03 1.78 2.89
C TRP A 35 -17.31 2.17 2.15
N VAL A 36 -18.32 2.68 2.85
CA VAL A 36 -19.55 3.17 2.21
C VAL A 36 -19.23 4.29 1.22
N ALA A 37 -18.36 5.23 1.60
CA ALA A 37 -17.91 6.30 0.71
C ALA A 37 -17.14 5.76 -0.52
N GLU A 38 -16.26 4.77 -0.33
CA GLU A 38 -15.52 4.13 -1.41
C GLU A 38 -16.44 3.35 -2.37
N GLN A 39 -17.43 2.63 -1.84
CA GLN A 39 -18.45 1.95 -2.66
C GLN A 39 -19.28 2.95 -3.47
N ALA A 40 -19.67 4.07 -2.87
CA ALA A 40 -20.39 5.13 -3.56
C ALA A 40 -19.56 5.74 -4.71
N ASN A 41 -18.27 6.02 -4.47
CA ASN A 41 -17.34 6.51 -5.48
C ASN A 41 -17.15 5.49 -6.63
N THR A 42 -16.98 4.21 -6.29
CA THR A 42 -16.86 3.12 -7.25
C THR A 42 -18.11 3.02 -8.13
N ARG A 43 -19.29 3.08 -7.52
CA ARG A 43 -20.58 3.10 -8.24
C ARG A 43 -20.69 4.29 -9.19
N GLN A 44 -20.26 5.47 -8.75
CA GLN A 44 -20.25 6.68 -9.57
C GLN A 44 -19.31 6.52 -10.79
N LYS A 45 -18.08 6.02 -10.57
CA LYS A 45 -17.11 5.74 -11.65
C LYS A 45 -17.68 4.76 -12.69
N VAL A 46 -18.29 3.66 -12.25
CA VAL A 46 -18.95 2.70 -13.13
C VAL A 46 -20.09 3.39 -13.92
N GLY A 47 -20.88 4.24 -13.27
CA GLY A 47 -21.90 5.05 -13.94
C GLY A 47 -21.33 5.96 -15.03
N MET A 48 -20.18 6.61 -14.78
CA MET A 48 -19.49 7.42 -15.78
C MET A 48 -19.01 6.59 -16.97
N VAL A 49 -18.46 5.39 -16.72
CA VAL A 49 -18.02 4.46 -17.76
C VAL A 49 -19.20 4.05 -18.64
N LEU A 50 -20.31 3.62 -18.04
CA LEU A 50 -21.51 3.20 -18.78
C LEU A 50 -22.10 4.35 -19.62
N LYS A 51 -22.16 5.55 -19.04
CA LYS A 51 -22.61 6.76 -19.77
C LYS A 51 -21.69 7.08 -20.94
N HIS A 52 -20.37 7.02 -20.77
CA HIS A 52 -19.41 7.29 -21.84
C HIS A 52 -19.49 6.27 -22.96
N ILE A 53 -19.63 4.98 -22.63
CA ILE A 53 -19.83 3.92 -23.62
C ILE A 53 -21.10 4.20 -24.42
N ASN A 54 -22.21 4.56 -23.76
CA ASN A 54 -23.48 4.83 -24.44
C ASN A 54 -23.44 6.11 -25.30
N THR A 55 -22.76 7.17 -24.87
CA THR A 55 -22.72 8.45 -25.59
C THR A 55 -21.65 8.50 -26.68
N LYS A 56 -20.46 7.96 -26.43
CA LYS A 56 -19.29 8.11 -27.31
C LYS A 56 -18.84 6.83 -27.99
N ALA A 57 -19.32 5.65 -27.57
CA ALA A 57 -18.94 4.33 -28.12
C ALA A 57 -17.42 4.10 -28.27
N THR A 58 -16.61 4.79 -27.47
CA THR A 58 -15.15 4.67 -27.45
C THR A 58 -14.69 4.09 -26.11
N PRO A 59 -13.51 3.46 -26.05
CA PRO A 59 -12.98 2.95 -24.79
C PRO A 59 -12.86 4.08 -23.76
N PRO A 60 -13.34 3.86 -22.52
CA PRO A 60 -13.26 4.86 -21.46
C PRO A 60 -11.80 5.12 -21.04
N PRO A 61 -11.48 6.31 -20.51
CA PRO A 61 -10.17 6.62 -19.94
C PRO A 61 -9.75 5.63 -18.86
N LYS A 62 -8.44 5.32 -18.80
CA LYS A 62 -7.85 4.39 -17.82
C LYS A 62 -8.10 4.79 -16.36
N VAL A 63 -8.26 6.08 -16.09
CA VAL A 63 -8.52 6.62 -14.73
C VAL A 63 -9.84 6.11 -14.14
N TRP A 64 -10.81 5.70 -14.97
CA TRP A 64 -12.08 5.14 -14.51
C TRP A 64 -12.06 3.62 -14.37
N TRP A 65 -10.88 3.00 -14.42
CA TRP A 65 -10.75 1.58 -14.21
C TRP A 65 -11.26 1.20 -12.81
N THR A 66 -12.09 0.17 -12.77
CA THR A 66 -12.63 -0.41 -11.55
C THR A 66 -12.37 -1.91 -11.57
N PRO A 67 -11.84 -2.50 -10.48
CA PRO A 67 -11.55 -3.92 -10.44
C PRO A 67 -12.86 -4.73 -10.49
N PRO A 68 -12.93 -5.81 -11.29
CA PRO A 68 -14.04 -6.75 -11.23
C PRO A 68 -14.16 -7.38 -9.84
N THR A 69 -15.38 -7.67 -9.38
CA THR A 69 -15.65 -8.25 -8.05
C THR A 69 -14.94 -9.58 -7.82
N CYS A 70 -14.78 -10.39 -8.86
CA CYS A 70 -14.09 -11.68 -8.79
C CYS A 70 -12.56 -11.57 -8.77
N LEU A 71 -11.98 -10.38 -9.01
CA LEU A 71 -10.54 -10.20 -9.17
C LEU A 71 -9.76 -10.62 -7.92
N ARG A 72 -10.24 -10.24 -6.73
CA ARG A 72 -9.59 -10.59 -5.45
C ARG A 72 -9.48 -12.10 -5.28
N SER A 73 -10.60 -12.80 -5.48
CA SER A 73 -10.66 -14.27 -5.37
C SER A 73 -9.81 -14.97 -6.42
N ALA A 74 -9.86 -14.49 -7.67
CA ALA A 74 -9.05 -15.03 -8.77
C ALA A 74 -7.55 -14.82 -8.52
N LEU A 75 -7.15 -13.65 -8.03
CA LEU A 75 -5.76 -13.33 -7.68
C LEU A 75 -5.24 -14.24 -6.56
N ARG A 76 -6.04 -14.43 -5.50
CA ARG A 76 -5.74 -15.32 -4.39
C ARG A 76 -5.48 -16.76 -4.86
N MET A 77 -6.32 -17.27 -5.76
CA MET A 77 -6.13 -18.61 -6.34
C MET A 77 -4.93 -18.68 -7.27
N ALA A 78 -4.70 -17.67 -8.11
CA ALA A 78 -3.58 -17.62 -9.03
C ALA A 78 -2.22 -17.59 -8.30
N LEU A 79 -2.11 -16.81 -7.23
CA LEU A 79 -0.90 -16.76 -6.39
C LEU A 79 -0.61 -18.11 -5.72
N ARG A 80 -1.65 -18.78 -5.20
CA ARG A 80 -1.52 -20.11 -4.62
C ARG A 80 -1.11 -21.17 -5.65
N HIS A 81 -1.59 -21.05 -6.89
CA HIS A 81 -1.17 -21.93 -7.99
C HIS A 81 0.30 -21.74 -8.37
N LEU A 82 0.83 -20.52 -8.20
CA LEU A 82 2.24 -20.18 -8.43
C LEU A 82 3.15 -20.50 -7.23
N GLY A 83 2.64 -21.16 -6.19
CA GLY A 83 3.42 -21.55 -5.00
C GLY A 83 3.73 -20.40 -4.04
N VAL A 84 3.11 -19.23 -4.21
CA VAL A 84 3.26 -18.10 -3.27
C VAL A 84 2.42 -18.35 -2.03
N THR A 85 2.97 -18.05 -0.85
CA THR A 85 2.23 -18.13 0.41
C THR A 85 1.17 -17.04 0.46
N VAL A 86 -0.08 -17.43 0.68
CA VAL A 86 -1.22 -16.51 0.70
C VAL A 86 -2.00 -16.65 1.99
N MET A 87 -2.26 -15.52 2.65
CA MET A 87 -2.95 -15.44 3.94
C MET A 87 -4.12 -14.45 3.88
N CYS A 88 -5.04 -14.56 4.84
CA CYS A 88 -6.16 -13.64 4.99
C CYS A 88 -6.26 -13.22 6.46
N THR A 89 -6.43 -11.92 6.70
CA THR A 89 -6.61 -11.38 8.05
C THR A 89 -8.04 -11.58 8.54
N MET A 90 -8.23 -11.62 9.85
CA MET A 90 -9.53 -11.86 10.49
C MET A 90 -10.07 -10.64 11.24
N ASP A 91 -9.19 -9.81 11.79
CA ASP A 91 -9.44 -8.56 12.50
C ASP A 91 -8.78 -7.40 11.74
N ASP A 92 -8.11 -6.48 12.45
CA ASP A 92 -7.44 -5.30 11.88
C ASP A 92 -6.31 -5.73 10.94
N HIS A 93 -6.52 -5.44 9.65
CA HIS A 93 -5.59 -5.87 8.61
C HIS A 93 -4.17 -5.33 8.81
N HIS A 94 -4.06 -4.06 9.22
CA HIS A 94 -2.76 -3.39 9.33
C HIS A 94 -1.98 -3.93 10.53
N GLN A 95 -2.65 -4.11 11.66
CA GLN A 95 -2.03 -4.65 12.87
C GLN A 95 -1.61 -6.11 12.70
N GLU A 96 -2.48 -6.95 12.11
CA GLU A 96 -2.17 -8.35 11.87
C GLU A 96 -0.97 -8.53 10.93
N VAL A 97 -0.91 -7.78 9.84
CA VAL A 97 0.21 -7.85 8.89
C VAL A 97 1.52 -7.49 9.57
N ILE A 98 1.54 -6.45 10.41
CA ILE A 98 2.76 -6.03 11.10
C ILE A 98 3.16 -7.00 12.20
N ALA A 99 2.18 -7.52 12.97
CA ALA A 99 2.42 -8.56 13.96
C ALA A 99 3.03 -9.81 13.30
N TYR A 100 2.46 -10.24 12.16
CA TYR A 100 2.98 -11.34 11.36
C TYR A 100 4.40 -11.07 10.85
N CYS A 101 4.66 -9.87 10.33
CA CYS A 101 6.02 -9.50 9.90
C CYS A 101 7.04 -9.60 11.05
N ARG A 102 6.66 -9.21 12.27
CA ARG A 102 7.55 -9.26 13.45
C ARG A 102 7.75 -10.67 13.99
N GLU A 103 6.68 -11.46 14.07
CA GLU A 103 6.72 -12.83 14.63
C GLU A 103 7.56 -13.77 13.76
N TYR A 104 7.42 -13.68 12.44
CA TYR A 104 8.14 -14.53 11.50
C TYR A 104 9.47 -13.93 11.01
N GLY A 105 9.83 -12.73 11.48
CA GLY A 105 11.13 -12.11 11.16
C GLY A 105 11.27 -11.62 9.71
N PHE A 106 10.19 -11.13 9.10
CA PHE A 106 10.25 -10.55 7.75
C PHE A 106 11.06 -9.25 7.74
N HIS A 107 11.90 -9.09 6.72
CA HIS A 107 12.82 -7.95 6.60
C HIS A 107 12.15 -6.66 6.15
N GLY A 108 10.94 -6.73 5.59
CA GLY A 108 10.22 -5.55 5.13
C GLY A 108 8.80 -5.85 4.65
N LEU A 109 8.02 -4.78 4.53
CA LEU A 109 6.62 -4.77 4.14
C LEU A 109 6.47 -3.97 2.85
N LEU A 110 5.73 -4.50 1.89
CA LEU A 110 5.40 -3.84 0.64
C LEU A 110 3.90 -3.50 0.63
N ALA A 111 3.54 -2.23 0.68
CA ALA A 111 2.14 -1.79 0.59
C ALA A 111 2.02 -0.38 -0.03
N ASP A 112 0.78 0.09 -0.22
CA ASP A 112 0.49 1.45 -0.71
C ASP A 112 -0.12 2.35 0.37
N ASP A 113 -0.30 1.82 1.58
CA ASP A 113 -1.05 2.50 2.62
C ASP A 113 -0.12 3.15 3.65
N ALA A 114 -0.29 4.47 3.83
CA ALA A 114 0.50 5.24 4.78
C ALA A 114 0.21 4.87 6.23
N GLU A 115 -0.94 4.26 6.54
CA GLU A 115 -1.28 3.80 7.90
C GLU A 115 -0.25 2.81 8.45
N TYR A 116 0.36 2.00 7.59
CA TYR A 116 1.43 1.08 8.00
C TYR A 116 2.62 1.80 8.63
N ALA A 117 2.94 3.04 8.21
CA ALA A 117 4.08 3.78 8.76
C ALA A 117 3.90 4.16 10.24
N ALA A 118 2.65 4.29 10.71
CA ALA A 118 2.38 4.59 12.12
C ALA A 118 2.78 3.42 13.05
N PHE A 119 2.64 2.19 12.57
CA PHE A 119 2.83 0.98 13.37
C PHE A 119 4.28 0.46 13.40
N ASP A 120 5.24 1.26 12.95
CA ASP A 120 6.69 0.96 12.98
C ASP A 120 7.07 -0.37 12.27
N PRO A 121 6.85 -0.49 10.95
CA PRO A 121 7.25 -1.66 10.18
C PRO A 121 8.79 -1.70 10.04
N PRO A 122 9.43 -2.88 9.96
CA PRO A 122 10.88 -3.00 9.88
C PRO A 122 11.51 -2.18 8.74
N ARG A 123 10.97 -2.35 7.53
CA ARG A 123 11.29 -1.58 6.33
C ARG A 123 10.01 -1.44 5.51
N TYR A 124 9.67 -0.24 5.07
CA TYR A 124 8.42 0.00 4.34
C TYR A 124 8.71 0.31 2.87
N PHE A 125 8.12 -0.45 1.96
CA PHE A 125 8.27 -0.30 0.51
C PHE A 125 6.93 0.05 -0.14
N SER A 126 6.95 0.90 -1.17
CA SER A 126 5.75 1.27 -1.93
C SER A 126 5.39 0.23 -2.98
N SER A 127 4.14 -0.25 -2.97
CA SER A 127 3.61 -1.06 -4.06
C SER A 127 3.23 -0.24 -5.31
N GLU A 128 2.94 1.05 -5.19
CA GLU A 128 2.62 1.91 -6.34
C GLU A 128 3.83 2.06 -7.29
N TYR A 129 5.02 2.20 -6.71
CA TYR A 129 6.26 2.33 -7.47
C TYR A 129 6.91 0.98 -7.82
N LEU A 130 6.24 -0.13 -7.55
CA LEU A 130 6.72 -1.46 -7.90
C LEU A 130 6.74 -1.64 -9.42
N LYS A 131 7.94 -1.80 -9.98
CA LYS A 131 8.14 -2.01 -11.41
C LYS A 131 8.96 -3.28 -11.65
N LEU A 132 8.45 -4.11 -12.56
CA LEU A 132 9.17 -5.24 -13.10
C LEU A 132 9.94 -4.79 -14.35
N THR A 133 11.27 -4.86 -14.32
CA THR A 133 12.07 -4.56 -15.51
C THR A 133 12.08 -5.73 -16.48
N TYR A 134 12.32 -5.45 -17.76
CA TYR A 134 12.47 -6.50 -18.79
C TYR A 134 13.63 -7.47 -18.52
N LYS A 135 14.60 -7.07 -17.68
CA LYS A 135 15.71 -7.93 -17.24
C LYS A 135 15.31 -8.87 -16.09
N GLY A 136 14.05 -8.80 -15.63
CA GLY A 136 13.56 -9.59 -14.50
C GLY A 136 14.06 -9.09 -13.16
N SER A 137 14.37 -7.79 -13.03
CA SER A 137 14.64 -7.15 -11.74
C SER A 137 13.39 -6.44 -11.24
N ILE A 138 13.27 -6.34 -9.92
CA ILE A 138 12.16 -5.65 -9.24
C ILE A 138 12.71 -4.34 -8.67
N GLU A 139 12.05 -3.23 -9.01
CA GLU A 139 12.37 -1.90 -8.52
C GLU A 139 11.18 -1.38 -7.69
N THR A 140 11.46 -0.82 -6.53
CA THR A 140 10.48 -0.16 -5.64
C THR A 140 11.15 0.99 -4.89
N LYS A 141 10.35 1.84 -4.24
CA LYS A 141 10.81 2.91 -3.35
C LYS A 141 10.65 2.48 -1.90
N GLU A 142 11.68 2.71 -1.10
CA GLU A 142 11.66 2.53 0.36
C GLU A 142 11.35 3.85 1.07
N TYR A 143 10.50 3.80 2.09
CA TYR A 143 10.23 4.90 2.99
C TYR A 143 11.00 4.72 4.29
N MET A 144 11.97 5.61 4.54
CA MET A 144 12.83 5.57 5.71
C MET A 144 12.18 6.33 6.88
N ILE A 145 11.35 5.62 7.66
CA ILE A 145 10.64 6.19 8.83
C ILE A 145 11.63 6.71 9.88
N SER A 146 12.79 6.06 10.01
CA SER A 146 13.87 6.48 10.91
C SER A 146 14.53 7.81 10.52
N GLU A 147 14.55 8.16 9.24
CA GLU A 147 15.02 9.47 8.78
C GLU A 147 13.95 10.54 8.91
N LEU A 148 12.69 10.16 8.68
CA LEU A 148 11.54 11.03 8.86
C LEU A 148 11.41 11.48 10.32
N THR A 149 11.50 10.55 11.28
CA THR A 149 11.47 10.84 12.73
C THR A 149 12.64 11.72 13.17
N LYS A 150 13.85 11.47 12.66
CA LYS A 150 15.04 12.31 12.93
C LYS A 150 14.89 13.73 12.39
N THR A 151 14.38 13.88 11.17
CA THR A 151 14.21 15.17 10.50
C THR A 151 13.16 16.01 11.22
N LEU A 152 12.04 15.39 11.59
CA LEU A 152 10.96 16.05 12.30
C LEU A 152 11.27 16.26 13.80
N LYS A 153 12.29 15.59 14.35
CA LYS A 153 12.62 15.55 15.79
C LYS A 153 11.45 15.04 16.64
N ILE A 154 10.79 14.00 16.14
CA ILE A 154 9.59 13.39 16.72
C ILE A 154 9.90 11.95 17.12
N THR A 155 9.34 11.47 18.24
CA THR A 155 9.47 10.07 18.68
C THR A 155 8.50 9.16 17.91
N GLN A 156 8.75 7.85 17.89
CA GLN A 156 7.86 6.91 17.18
C GLN A 156 6.41 6.96 17.70
N GLU A 157 6.20 7.11 19.01
CA GLU A 157 4.86 7.26 19.59
C GLU A 157 4.15 8.53 19.11
N GLN A 158 4.91 9.61 18.92
CA GLN A 158 4.38 10.87 18.41
C GLN A 158 4.10 10.80 16.89
N VAL A 159 4.70 9.86 16.15
CA VAL A 159 4.32 9.59 14.75
C VAL A 159 2.88 9.07 14.68
N CYS A 160 2.48 8.17 15.60
CA CYS A 160 1.10 7.71 15.68
C CYS A 160 0.12 8.85 15.94
N ILE A 161 0.48 9.76 16.86
CA ILE A 161 -0.33 10.95 17.17
C ILE A 161 -0.39 11.89 15.96
N MET A 162 0.74 12.11 15.29
CA MET A 162 0.81 12.92 14.09
C MET A 162 -0.06 12.33 12.98
N ALA A 163 -0.01 11.02 12.74
CA ALA A 163 -0.86 10.33 11.78
C ALA A 163 -2.35 10.51 12.12
N ALA A 164 -2.73 10.39 13.40
CA ALA A 164 -4.11 10.65 13.83
C ALA A 164 -4.53 12.12 13.62
N LEU A 165 -3.63 13.08 13.84
CA LEU A 165 -3.86 14.51 13.63
C LEU A 165 -3.88 14.93 12.15
N LEU A 166 -3.34 14.10 11.24
CA LEU A 166 -3.42 14.31 9.79
C LEU A 166 -4.76 13.85 9.21
N GLY A 167 -5.57 13.15 10.01
CA GLY A 167 -6.84 12.58 9.60
C GLY A 167 -6.71 11.07 9.41
N ASN A 168 -7.55 10.32 10.13
CA ASN A 168 -7.64 8.87 10.05
C ASN A 168 -9.11 8.44 10.19
N PHE A 169 -9.42 7.16 10.03
CA PHE A 169 -10.76 6.60 10.24
C PHE A 169 -11.31 6.85 11.65
N LEU A 170 -10.43 6.97 12.65
CA LEU A 170 -10.78 7.30 14.04
C LEU A 170 -11.09 8.79 14.26
N LEU A 171 -10.38 9.67 13.55
CA LEU A 171 -10.42 11.13 13.68
C LEU A 171 -10.51 11.70 12.26
N PRO A 172 -11.73 11.82 11.70
CA PRO A 172 -11.91 12.21 10.32
C PRO A 172 -11.46 13.65 10.11
N GLU A 173 -11.01 13.96 8.89
CA GLU A 173 -10.50 15.30 8.54
C GLU A 173 -11.53 16.41 8.83
N ASN A 174 -12.83 16.09 8.73
CA ASN A 174 -13.93 17.02 9.00
C ASN A 174 -13.91 17.56 10.43
N ASP A 175 -13.56 16.72 11.41
CA ASP A 175 -13.52 17.10 12.82
C ASP A 175 -12.24 17.89 13.16
N LEU A 176 -11.18 17.68 12.37
CA LEU A 176 -9.88 18.34 12.51
C LEU A 176 -9.79 19.70 11.80
N GLN A 177 -10.80 20.09 11.01
CA GLN A 177 -10.76 21.35 10.24
C GLN A 177 -10.55 22.58 11.12
N ASP A 178 -11.16 22.62 12.31
CA ASP A 178 -11.02 23.75 13.22
C ASP A 178 -9.60 23.83 13.82
N LEU A 179 -8.94 22.68 13.97
CA LEU A 179 -7.54 22.61 14.38
C LEU A 179 -6.63 23.08 13.23
N TYR A 180 -6.87 22.63 12.00
CA TYR A 180 -6.12 23.08 10.82
C TYR A 180 -6.24 24.59 10.56
N LYS A 181 -7.44 25.15 10.75
CA LYS A 181 -7.67 26.60 10.66
C LYS A 181 -6.86 27.36 11.71
N LYS A 182 -6.80 26.87 12.95
CA LYS A 182 -5.99 27.49 14.02
C LYS A 182 -4.49 27.41 13.74
N LEU A 183 -4.04 26.34 13.09
CA LEU A 183 -2.63 26.13 12.75
C LEU A 183 -2.21 26.78 11.42
N ASN A 184 -3.11 27.47 10.71
CA ASN A 184 -2.88 28.02 9.37
C ASN A 184 -2.36 27.00 8.36
N LEU A 185 -2.71 25.72 8.51
CA LEU A 185 -2.33 24.67 7.57
C LEU A 185 -3.29 24.71 6.38
N THR A 186 -2.91 25.41 5.32
CA THR A 186 -3.60 25.31 4.03
C THR A 186 -3.13 24.05 3.31
N LYS A 187 -4.07 23.25 2.79
CA LYS A 187 -3.78 22.01 2.05
C LYS A 187 -2.67 22.24 1.03
N ALA A 188 -1.49 21.65 1.26
CA ALA A 188 -0.48 21.53 0.23
C ALA A 188 -0.98 20.45 -0.76
N THR A 189 -1.33 20.87 -1.96
CA THR A 189 -1.45 19.98 -3.11
C THR A 189 -0.19 19.14 -3.18
N THR A 190 -0.35 17.82 -3.17
CA THR A 190 0.72 16.82 -3.23
C THR A 190 1.48 16.97 -4.55
N GLU A 191 2.54 17.79 -4.56
CA GLU A 191 3.55 17.76 -5.61
C GLU A 191 4.54 16.65 -5.29
N ASN A 192 4.59 15.68 -6.21
CA ASN A 192 5.47 14.52 -6.19
C ASN A 192 6.94 14.94 -6.07
N VAL A 193 7.48 15.00 -4.86
CA VAL A 193 8.90 15.20 -4.66
C VAL A 193 9.62 13.88 -4.95
N SER A 194 10.20 13.84 -6.14
CA SER A 194 10.99 12.73 -6.66
C SER A 194 12.40 12.80 -6.08
N PHE A 195 12.75 11.84 -5.22
CA PHE A 195 14.14 11.54 -4.86
C PHE A 195 14.49 10.10 -5.26
N THR A 196 15.75 9.90 -5.65
CA THR A 196 16.18 8.92 -6.64
C THR A 196 17.38 8.12 -6.12
N PHE A 197 17.28 6.77 -6.15
CA PHE A 197 18.32 5.70 -6.10
C PHE A 197 19.13 5.45 -4.79
N LEU A 198 19.66 4.26 -4.40
CA LEU A 198 19.61 2.82 -4.80
C LEU A 198 20.21 1.92 -3.67
N ILE A 199 19.68 0.69 -3.56
CA ILE A 199 20.29 -0.66 -3.30
C ILE A 199 21.52 -0.79 -2.35
N HIS A 200 21.48 -1.77 -1.43
CA HIS A 200 22.72 -2.38 -0.93
C HIS A 200 22.99 -3.77 -1.54
N THR A 201 24.08 -3.83 -2.31
CA THR A 201 24.86 -5.03 -2.63
C THR A 201 25.36 -5.70 -1.34
N GLN A 202 25.51 -7.01 -1.36
CA GLN A 202 26.12 -7.83 -0.30
C GLN A 202 27.27 -7.12 0.44
N THR A 203 27.09 -6.91 1.75
CA THR A 203 28.19 -6.72 2.68
C THR A 203 28.86 -8.07 2.90
N TRP A 204 29.96 -8.33 2.18
CA TRP A 204 30.97 -9.28 2.65
C TRP A 204 31.73 -8.60 3.79
N LEU A 205 31.35 -8.92 5.03
CA LEU A 205 32.26 -8.76 6.17
C LEU A 205 33.31 -9.87 6.05
N GLY A 206 34.53 -9.46 5.67
CA GLY A 206 35.68 -10.35 5.58
C GLY A 206 36.12 -10.87 6.95
N LEU A 207 36.82 -12.00 6.92
CA LEU A 207 37.95 -12.34 7.78
C LEU A 207 38.63 -13.60 7.20
N THR A 208 39.96 -13.48 7.10
CA THR A 208 41.02 -14.41 6.61
C THR A 208 41.12 -14.67 5.12
#